data_AF-A0AA88RW73-F1
#
_entry.id   AF-A0AA88RW73-F1
#
_cell.length_a   1.000
_cell.length_b   1.000
_cell.length_c   1.000
_cell.angle_alpha   90.00
_cell.angle_beta   90.00
_cell.angle_gamma   90.00
#
_symmetry.space_group_name_H-M   'P 1'
#
loop_
_entity.id
_entity.type
_entity.pdbx_description
1 polymer ?
#
loop_
_entity_poly.entity_id
_entity_poly.type
_entity_poly.pdbx_seq_one_letter_code
_entity_poly.pdbx_strand_id
1 'polypeptide(L)'
;MENAKFITFNQNLVAPLMELFEEECEDTISINHNWFNAYNLSWVWDLLLRDYNEANEYIQDIKDICDDFEGVCQRNLSVNTGMNFYDFLVFVVRFSFSNIAQLYHLATTNLHMSWRSSQMARQIIFNLESSRDIALKMKSTGAADNQSAIDFKTTLEDSTFMELCLHFGRTYLMINEQCEVNLDRKQALEVDLLDLGLPETSSSYVCTPQDLVHFIDYACAKLLTMAKGAGS
;
A
#
# COMPACT_ATOMS: atom_id res chain seq x y z
N MET A 1 -1.30 -39.95 10.39
CA MET A 1 -1.71 -38.88 9.45
C MET A 1 -1.54 -37.58 10.19
N GLU A 2 -0.47 -36.88 9.85
CA GLU A 2 0.02 -35.69 10.53
C GLU A 2 -0.78 -34.44 10.15
N ASN A 3 -1.10 -33.66 11.17
CA ASN A 3 -1.07 -32.19 11.22
C ASN A 3 -1.72 -31.41 10.07
N ALA A 4 -3.05 -31.26 10.13
CA ALA A 4 -3.69 -30.06 9.63
C ALA A 4 -3.41 -28.91 10.62
N LYS A 5 -2.33 -28.16 10.39
CA LYS A 5 -2.16 -26.84 11.01
C LYS A 5 -3.23 -25.93 10.40
N PHE A 6 -4.24 -25.59 11.19
CA PHE A 6 -5.15 -24.50 10.89
C PHE A 6 -4.32 -23.23 10.68
N ILE A 7 -4.36 -22.67 9.47
CA ILE A 7 -3.91 -21.31 9.23
C ILE A 7 -5.04 -20.42 9.75
N THR A 8 -4.99 -20.10 11.04
CA THR A 8 -5.93 -19.16 11.63
C THR A 8 -5.50 -17.76 11.17
N PHE A 9 -6.18 -17.21 10.16
CA PHE A 9 -6.08 -15.79 9.87
C PHE A 9 -6.62 -15.04 11.09
N ASN A 10 -5.77 -14.19 11.64
CA ASN A 10 -5.98 -13.38 12.83
C ASN A 10 -7.44 -12.89 13.02
N GLN A 11 -8.15 -13.51 13.98
CA GLN A 11 -9.50 -13.12 14.39
C GLN A 11 -9.55 -11.76 15.10
N ASN A 12 -8.45 -11.04 15.34
CA ASN A 12 -8.47 -9.86 16.20
C ASN A 12 -9.07 -8.58 15.59
N LEU A 13 -9.43 -8.57 14.31
CA LEU A 13 -10.30 -7.53 13.73
C LEU A 13 -11.78 -7.94 13.66
N VAL A 14 -12.08 -9.23 13.90
CA VAL A 14 -13.42 -9.83 13.85
C VAL A 14 -13.92 -10.22 15.24
N ALA A 15 -13.04 -10.35 16.24
CA ALA A 15 -13.37 -10.89 17.57
C ALA A 15 -14.56 -10.21 18.27
N PRO A 16 -14.75 -8.87 18.20
CA PRO A 16 -15.93 -8.26 18.81
C PRO A 16 -17.24 -8.49 18.03
N LEU A 17 -17.15 -8.89 16.76
CA LEU A 17 -18.31 -9.20 15.89
C LEU A 17 -18.59 -10.70 15.81
N MET A 18 -17.58 -11.55 16.02
CA MET A 18 -17.67 -13.01 15.94
C MET A 18 -18.42 -13.62 17.14
N GLU A 19 -18.38 -12.99 18.31
CA GLU A 19 -19.15 -13.44 19.48
C GLU A 19 -20.67 -13.21 19.35
N LEU A 20 -21.13 -12.47 18.34
CA LEU A 20 -22.54 -12.09 18.24
C LEU A 20 -23.35 -12.87 17.19
N PHE A 21 -22.75 -13.55 16.19
CA PHE A 21 -23.56 -14.05 15.05
C PHE A 21 -23.16 -15.32 14.28
N GLU A 22 -22.22 -16.18 14.72
CA GLU A 22 -21.97 -17.44 13.98
C GLU A 22 -22.10 -18.68 14.88
N GLU A 23 -23.30 -19.28 14.84
CA GLU A 23 -23.52 -20.67 15.22
C GLU A 23 -22.99 -21.54 14.05
N GLU A 24 -21.68 -21.78 14.00
CA GLU A 24 -21.12 -22.64 12.95
C GLU A 24 -21.56 -24.10 13.18
N CYS A 25 -22.26 -24.66 12.19
CA CYS A 25 -22.70 -26.05 12.17
C CYS A 25 -21.48 -26.96 11.92
N GLU A 26 -21.42 -28.15 12.54
CA GLU A 26 -20.24 -29.05 12.58
C GLU A 26 -19.58 -29.36 11.22
N ASP A 27 -20.29 -29.16 10.10
CA ASP A 27 -19.82 -29.40 8.72
C ASP A 27 -19.69 -28.12 7.87
N THR A 28 -19.32 -26.97 8.45
CA THR A 28 -19.14 -25.72 7.70
C THR A 28 -17.65 -25.44 7.43
N ILE A 29 -17.30 -25.20 6.17
CA ILE A 29 -16.02 -24.59 5.78
C ILE A 29 -16.32 -23.19 5.25
N SER A 30 -15.91 -22.17 5.99
CA SER A 30 -15.99 -20.77 5.59
C SER A 30 -14.61 -20.24 5.16
N ILE A 31 -14.60 -19.35 4.16
CA ILE A 31 -13.40 -18.62 3.73
C ILE A 31 -13.70 -17.14 3.91
N ASN A 32 -12.94 -16.48 4.80
CA ASN A 32 -13.02 -15.04 5.03
C ASN A 32 -11.85 -14.33 4.34
N HIS A 33 -12.15 -13.30 3.55
CA HIS A 33 -11.14 -12.40 2.99
C HIS A 33 -11.18 -11.07 3.73
N ASN A 34 -10.16 -10.80 4.53
CA ASN A 34 -9.96 -9.47 5.11
C ASN A 34 -9.51 -8.50 4.01
N TRP A 35 -10.22 -7.38 3.88
CA TRP A 35 -9.84 -6.30 2.96
C TRP A 35 -9.37 -5.08 3.75
N PHE A 36 -8.30 -4.45 3.27
CA PHE A 36 -7.81 -3.20 3.82
C PHE A 36 -7.57 -2.17 2.71
N ASN A 37 -7.65 -0.90 3.10
CA ASN A 37 -7.56 0.27 2.24
C ASN A 37 -6.89 1.42 3.03
N ALA A 38 -6.76 2.60 2.42
CA ALA A 38 -6.10 3.74 3.04
C ALA A 38 -6.66 4.13 4.43
N TYR A 39 -7.94 3.89 4.71
CA TYR A 39 -8.57 4.26 5.97
C TYR A 39 -8.09 3.39 7.14
N ASN A 40 -7.84 2.11 6.91
CA ASN A 40 -7.49 1.16 7.98
C ASN A 40 -6.01 0.74 8.00
N LEU A 41 -5.13 1.37 7.22
CA LEU A 41 -3.68 1.07 7.23
C LEU A 41 -3.07 1.16 8.64
N SER A 42 -3.51 2.12 9.46
CA SER A 42 -3.02 2.28 10.84
C SER A 42 -3.32 1.04 11.70
N TRP A 43 -4.52 0.46 11.55
CA TRP A 43 -4.93 -0.74 12.29
C TRP A 43 -4.23 -1.99 11.79
N VAL A 44 -4.00 -2.10 10.47
CA VAL A 44 -3.21 -3.20 9.91
C VAL A 44 -1.80 -3.18 10.49
N TRP A 45 -1.16 -2.01 10.56
CA TRP A 45 0.16 -1.89 11.17
C TRP A 45 0.17 -2.24 12.66
N ASP A 46 -0.82 -1.79 13.43
CA ASP A 46 -0.91 -2.13 14.85
C ASP A 46 -1.07 -3.64 15.06
N LEU A 47 -1.83 -4.31 14.19
CA LEU A 47 -1.98 -5.76 14.19
C LEU A 47 -0.65 -6.45 13.89
N LEU A 48 0.04 -6.04 12.82
CA LEU A 48 1.34 -6.61 12.45
C LEU A 48 2.38 -6.42 13.55
N LEU A 49 2.43 -5.23 14.15
CA LEU A 49 3.38 -4.91 15.21
C LEU A 49 3.11 -5.74 16.48
N ARG A 50 1.83 -5.90 16.86
CA ARG A 50 1.44 -6.73 17.99
C ARG A 50 1.83 -8.19 17.76
N ASP A 51 1.45 -8.75 16.62
CA ASP A 51 1.70 -10.15 16.30
C ASP A 51 3.20 -10.44 16.14
N TYR A 52 3.99 -9.47 15.65
CA TYR A 52 5.45 -9.56 15.64
C TYR A 52 6.02 -9.64 17.06
N ASN A 53 5.56 -8.77 17.97
CA ASN A 53 6.04 -8.77 19.36
C ASN A 53 5.70 -10.10 20.04
N GLU A 54 4.49 -10.61 19.82
CA GLU A 54 4.06 -11.92 20.33
C GLU A 54 4.92 -13.06 19.75
N ALA A 55 5.19 -13.06 18.45
CA ALA A 55 6.08 -14.03 17.82
C ALA A 55 7.50 -13.96 18.44
N ASN A 56 8.06 -12.76 18.57
CA ASN A 56 9.37 -12.51 19.16
C ASN A 56 9.47 -12.99 20.61
N GLU A 57 8.42 -12.79 21.42
CA GLU A 57 8.35 -13.28 22.81
C GLU A 57 8.27 -14.82 22.88
N TYR A 58 7.47 -15.47 22.03
CA TYR A 58 7.28 -16.92 22.07
C TYR A 58 8.53 -17.74 21.77
N ILE A 59 9.40 -17.25 20.89
CA ILE A 59 10.63 -17.96 20.49
C ILE A 59 11.88 -17.37 21.13
N GLN A 60 11.74 -16.47 22.10
CA GLN A 60 12.86 -15.74 22.69
C GLN A 60 13.94 -16.67 23.30
N ASP A 61 13.56 -17.88 23.72
CA ASP A 61 14.43 -18.90 24.28
C ASP A 61 15.50 -19.39 23.31
N ILE A 62 15.24 -19.36 22.00
CA ILE A 62 16.20 -19.79 20.97
C ILE A 62 17.04 -18.64 20.42
N LYS A 63 16.87 -17.40 20.93
CA LYS A 63 17.54 -16.21 20.39
C LYS A 63 19.07 -16.31 20.40
N ASP A 64 19.66 -16.85 21.47
CA ASP A 64 21.11 -16.94 21.62
C ASP A 64 21.75 -18.07 20.81
N ILE A 65 20.94 -19.01 20.32
CA ILE A 65 21.39 -20.17 19.52
C ILE A 65 20.96 -20.08 18.04
N CYS A 66 20.24 -19.02 17.67
CA CYS A 66 19.72 -18.80 16.33
C CYS A 66 20.47 -17.65 15.64
N ASP A 67 21.16 -17.97 14.55
CA ASP A 67 21.95 -16.99 13.79
C ASP A 67 21.08 -15.91 13.11
N ASP A 68 19.83 -16.24 12.76
CA ASP A 68 18.87 -15.36 12.06
C ASP A 68 17.53 -15.30 12.81
N PHE A 69 17.59 -14.85 14.06
CA PHE A 69 16.41 -14.73 14.90
C PHE A 69 15.33 -13.80 14.31
N GLU A 70 15.75 -12.68 13.72
CA GLU A 70 14.85 -11.71 13.10
C GLU A 70 14.12 -12.32 11.88
N GLY A 71 14.84 -13.04 11.01
CA GLY A 71 14.22 -13.72 9.88
C GLY A 71 13.27 -14.85 10.29
N VAL A 72 13.46 -15.47 11.47
CA VAL A 72 12.46 -16.38 12.04
C VAL A 72 11.22 -15.62 12.51
N CYS A 73 11.38 -14.48 13.19
CA CYS A 73 10.26 -13.63 13.62
C CYS A 73 9.44 -13.12 12.42
N GLN A 74 10.09 -12.60 11.37
CA GLN A 74 9.41 -12.12 10.16
C GLN A 74 8.68 -13.25 9.42
N ARG A 75 9.26 -14.45 9.34
CA ARG A 75 8.57 -15.61 8.73
C ARG A 75 7.36 -16.06 9.55
N ASN A 76 7.47 -16.05 10.88
CA ASN A 76 6.35 -16.36 11.77
C ASN A 76 5.21 -15.35 11.59
N LEU A 77 5.55 -14.06 11.56
CA LEU A 77 4.62 -12.97 11.27
C LEU A 77 3.92 -13.19 9.92
N SER A 78 4.67 -13.44 8.84
CA SER A 78 4.09 -13.71 7.51
C SER A 78 3.12 -14.89 7.52
N VAL A 79 3.43 -15.97 8.25
CA VAL A 79 2.58 -17.17 8.29
C VAL A 79 1.27 -16.90 9.05
N ASN A 80 1.31 -16.11 10.12
CA ASN A 80 0.13 -15.86 10.97
C ASN A 80 -0.76 -14.72 10.46
N THR A 81 -0.17 -13.74 9.77
CA THR A 81 -0.89 -12.53 9.32
C THR A 81 -1.03 -12.43 7.80
N GLY A 82 -0.32 -13.28 7.05
CA GLY A 82 -0.25 -13.27 5.60
C GLY A 82 0.83 -12.35 5.01
N MET A 83 1.50 -11.52 5.82
CA MET A 83 2.56 -10.60 5.36
C MET A 83 3.53 -10.26 6.48
N ASN A 84 4.80 -10.01 6.17
CA ASN A 84 5.74 -9.43 7.13
C ASN A 84 5.81 -7.90 6.99
N PHE A 85 6.68 -7.24 7.77
CA PHE A 85 6.80 -5.78 7.70
C PHE A 85 7.28 -5.28 6.34
N TYR A 86 8.09 -6.05 5.63
CA TYR A 86 8.55 -5.69 4.29
C TYR A 86 7.48 -5.84 3.25
N ASP A 87 6.76 -6.95 3.26
CA ASP A 87 5.62 -7.18 2.38
C ASP A 87 4.61 -6.04 2.54
N PHE A 88 4.37 -5.60 3.79
CA PHE A 88 3.54 -4.44 4.07
C PHE A 88 4.15 -3.13 3.53
N LEU A 89 5.45 -2.88 3.70
CA LEU A 89 6.11 -1.71 3.11
C LEU A 89 5.98 -1.71 1.57
N VAL A 90 6.28 -2.84 0.92
CA VAL A 90 6.15 -3.03 -0.53
C VAL A 90 4.73 -2.72 -1.00
N PHE A 91 3.73 -3.21 -0.26
CA PHE A 91 2.33 -2.89 -0.51
C PHE A 91 2.08 -1.37 -0.44
N VAL A 92 2.46 -0.70 0.65
CA VAL A 92 2.21 0.74 0.83
C VAL A 92 2.94 1.56 -0.25
N VAL A 93 4.16 1.15 -0.64
CA VAL A 93 4.91 1.78 -1.74
C VAL A 93 4.17 1.66 -3.06
N ARG A 94 3.79 0.44 -3.48
CA ARG A 94 3.07 0.22 -4.74
C ARG A 94 1.70 0.92 -4.75
N PHE A 95 0.99 0.89 -3.63
CA PHE A 95 -0.27 1.60 -3.45
C PHE A 95 -0.08 3.11 -3.63
N SER A 96 0.95 3.69 -3.03
CA SER A 96 1.28 5.11 -3.14
C SER A 96 1.69 5.49 -4.56
N PHE A 97 2.50 4.65 -5.21
CA PHE A 97 2.93 4.84 -6.60
C PHE A 97 1.73 4.88 -7.56
N SER A 98 0.79 3.95 -7.39
CA SER A 98 -0.43 3.92 -8.20
C SER A 98 -1.27 5.18 -7.99
N ASN A 99 -1.45 5.61 -6.74
CA ASN A 99 -2.17 6.85 -6.42
C ASN A 99 -1.49 8.10 -7.01
N ILE A 100 -0.16 8.19 -6.96
CA ILE A 100 0.60 9.29 -7.59
C ILE A 100 0.41 9.29 -9.10
N ALA A 101 0.48 8.13 -9.74
CA ALA A 101 0.22 7.98 -11.17
C ALA A 101 -1.19 8.47 -11.55
N GLN A 102 -2.22 8.07 -10.78
CA GLN A 102 -3.59 8.53 -11.00
C GLN A 102 -3.75 10.04 -10.78
N LEU A 103 -3.12 10.59 -9.73
CA LEU A 103 -3.18 12.02 -9.43
C LEU A 103 -2.54 12.85 -10.54
N TYR A 104 -1.40 12.38 -11.07
CA TYR A 104 -0.72 13.01 -12.18
C TYR A 104 -1.58 13.00 -13.44
N HIS A 105 -2.12 11.83 -13.82
CA HIS A 105 -3.02 11.73 -14.97
C HIS A 105 -4.25 12.64 -14.83
N LEU A 106 -4.82 12.73 -13.64
CA LEU A 106 -5.95 13.63 -13.37
C LEU A 106 -5.55 15.11 -13.52
N ALA A 107 -4.35 15.48 -13.06
CA ALA A 107 -3.84 16.84 -13.15
C ALA A 107 -3.49 17.27 -14.58
N THR A 108 -2.96 16.36 -15.41
CA THR A 108 -2.60 16.65 -16.81
C THR A 108 -3.82 16.68 -17.73
N THR A 109 -4.79 15.79 -17.53
CA THR A 109 -6.00 15.73 -18.37
C THR A 109 -6.97 16.89 -18.11
N ASN A 110 -6.98 17.46 -16.91
CA ASN A 110 -7.90 18.51 -16.49
C ASN A 110 -7.21 19.87 -16.27
N LEU A 111 -6.20 20.21 -17.08
CA LEU A 111 -5.44 21.46 -16.98
C LEU A 111 -6.30 22.74 -16.88
N HIS A 112 -7.53 22.74 -17.41
CA HIS A 112 -8.46 23.87 -17.40
C HIS A 112 -9.47 23.90 -16.24
N MET A 113 -9.67 22.79 -15.52
CA MET A 113 -10.58 22.69 -14.38
C MET A 113 -9.77 22.60 -13.09
N SER A 114 -10.30 23.10 -11.97
CA SER A 114 -9.68 22.88 -10.66
C SER A 114 -9.79 21.39 -10.30
N TRP A 115 -8.91 20.56 -10.84
CA TRP A 115 -8.88 19.10 -10.62
C TRP A 115 -8.82 18.76 -9.13
N ARG A 116 -8.21 19.65 -8.32
CA ARG A 116 -8.16 19.58 -6.86
C ARG A 116 -9.53 19.56 -6.20
N SER A 117 -10.53 20.14 -6.86
CA SER A 117 -11.91 20.20 -6.36
C SER A 117 -12.68 18.92 -6.68
N SER A 118 -12.15 18.03 -7.53
CA SER A 118 -12.80 16.77 -7.83
C SER A 118 -12.82 15.85 -6.61
N GLN A 119 -13.89 15.06 -6.48
CA GLN A 119 -14.00 14.05 -5.43
C GLN A 119 -12.92 12.96 -5.59
N MET A 120 -12.57 12.61 -6.83
CA MET A 120 -11.47 11.71 -7.14
C MET A 120 -10.13 12.22 -6.60
N ALA A 121 -9.77 13.48 -6.84
CA ALA A 121 -8.53 14.05 -6.31
C ALA A 121 -8.47 14.01 -4.79
N ARG A 122 -9.58 14.35 -4.11
CA ARG A 122 -9.67 14.30 -2.65
C ARG A 122 -9.44 12.89 -2.10
N GLN A 123 -10.02 11.87 -2.75
CA GLN A 123 -9.82 10.48 -2.36
C GLN A 123 -8.36 10.02 -2.57
N ILE A 124 -7.75 10.38 -3.71
CA ILE A 124 -6.37 10.02 -3.99
C ILE A 124 -5.42 10.73 -3.01
N ILE A 125 -5.65 12.00 -2.70
CA ILE A 125 -4.86 12.76 -1.73
C ILE A 125 -4.99 12.13 -0.33
N PHE A 126 -6.21 11.79 0.11
CA PHE A 126 -6.43 11.09 1.37
C PHE A 126 -5.64 9.76 1.42
N ASN A 127 -5.65 8.99 0.33
CA ASN A 127 -4.90 7.75 0.27
C ASN A 127 -3.38 7.96 0.41
N LEU A 128 -2.84 9.02 -0.18
CA LEU A 128 -1.43 9.39 -0.07
C LEU A 128 -1.08 9.90 1.33
N GLU A 129 -1.96 10.68 1.96
CA GLU A 129 -1.80 11.14 3.35
C GLU A 129 -1.77 9.94 4.31
N SER A 130 -2.71 9.00 4.18
CA SER A 130 -2.71 7.77 4.96
C SER A 130 -1.43 6.94 4.77
N SER A 131 -0.96 6.77 3.53
CA SER A 131 0.30 6.08 3.23
C SER A 131 1.51 6.76 3.86
N ARG A 132 1.53 8.09 3.84
CA ARG A 132 2.59 8.89 4.45
C ARG A 132 2.60 8.75 5.97
N ASP A 133 1.43 8.84 6.59
CA ASP A 133 1.29 8.73 8.04
C ASP A 133 1.67 7.33 8.54
N ILE A 134 1.29 6.28 7.81
CA ILE A 134 1.71 4.92 8.18
C ILE A 134 3.22 4.72 7.99
N ALA A 135 3.82 5.28 6.95
CA ALA A 135 5.27 5.21 6.75
C ALA A 135 6.04 5.92 7.89
N LEU A 136 5.53 7.06 8.38
CA LEU A 136 6.08 7.72 9.57
C LEU A 136 5.96 6.84 10.82
N LYS A 137 4.83 6.15 10.99
CA LYS A 137 4.61 5.21 12.10
C LYS A 137 5.59 4.03 12.04
N MET A 138 5.75 3.40 10.86
CA MET A 138 6.69 2.31 10.62
C MET A 138 8.14 2.70 10.94
N LYS A 139 8.54 3.91 10.56
CA LYS A 139 9.85 4.46 10.89
C LYS A 139 10.06 4.55 12.40
N SER A 140 9.07 5.05 13.14
CA SER A 140 9.19 5.26 14.59
C SER A 140 9.42 3.98 15.38
N THR A 141 9.03 2.84 14.81
CA THR A 141 9.16 1.51 15.41
C THR A 141 10.40 0.74 14.97
N GLY A 142 11.20 1.26 14.01
CA GLY A 142 12.43 0.60 13.53
C GLY A 142 12.21 -0.72 12.77
N ALA A 143 10.98 -0.98 12.32
CA ALA A 143 10.50 -2.31 11.97
C ALA A 143 10.64 -2.67 10.47
N ALA A 144 11.40 -1.92 9.67
CA ALA A 144 11.55 -2.21 8.23
C ALA A 144 12.90 -1.76 7.64
N ASP A 145 13.93 -1.65 8.47
CA ASP A 145 15.23 -1.18 8.01
C ASP A 145 16.05 -2.35 7.41
N ASN A 146 16.62 -2.14 6.22
CA ASN A 146 17.53 -3.02 5.47
C ASN A 146 16.91 -4.06 4.51
N GLN A 147 16.08 -3.62 3.57
CA GLN A 147 15.51 -4.49 2.54
C GLN A 147 15.67 -3.89 1.14
N SER A 148 15.41 -4.68 0.09
CA SER A 148 15.74 -4.29 -1.29
C SER A 148 14.98 -3.04 -1.73
N ALA A 149 15.69 -2.14 -2.41
CA ALA A 149 15.15 -0.89 -2.93
C ALA A 149 14.02 -1.14 -3.96
N ILE A 150 12.90 -0.44 -3.80
CA ILE A 150 11.81 -0.43 -4.78
C ILE A 150 11.95 0.84 -5.61
N ASP A 151 12.21 0.69 -6.90
CA ASP A 151 12.36 1.82 -7.80
C ASP A 151 11.06 2.12 -8.55
N PHE A 152 10.63 3.37 -8.50
CA PHE A 152 9.41 3.85 -9.14
C PHE A 152 9.44 3.66 -10.66
N LYS A 153 10.58 3.94 -11.32
CA LYS A 153 10.68 3.88 -12.78
C LYS A 153 10.56 2.45 -13.30
N THR A 154 11.37 1.54 -12.74
CA THR A 154 11.25 0.11 -13.04
C THR A 154 9.89 -0.46 -12.65
N THR A 155 9.26 0.05 -11.58
CA THR A 155 7.89 -0.35 -11.22
C THR A 155 6.86 0.11 -12.28
N LEU A 156 7.06 1.26 -12.94
CA LEU A 156 6.21 1.69 -14.06
C LEU A 156 6.44 0.86 -15.33
N GLU A 157 7.63 0.30 -15.52
CA GLU A 157 7.92 -0.60 -16.64
C GLU A 157 7.32 -2.02 -16.42
N ASP A 158 6.95 -2.35 -15.17
CA ASP A 158 6.32 -3.61 -14.83
C ASP A 158 4.87 -3.67 -15.34
N SER A 159 4.62 -4.62 -16.25
CA SER A 159 3.31 -4.74 -16.91
C SER A 159 2.16 -5.08 -15.95
N THR A 160 2.45 -5.79 -14.86
CA THR A 160 1.45 -6.16 -13.84
C THR A 160 1.10 -4.93 -13.00
N PHE A 161 2.08 -4.10 -12.65
CA PHE A 161 1.85 -2.83 -11.97
C PHE A 161 1.09 -1.83 -12.85
N MET A 162 1.39 -1.78 -14.15
CA MET A 162 0.63 -0.94 -15.08
C MET A 162 -0.82 -1.40 -15.21
N GLU A 163 -1.05 -2.71 -15.24
CA GLU A 163 -2.40 -3.27 -15.16
C GLU A 163 -3.10 -2.87 -13.85
N LEU A 164 -2.41 -2.95 -12.71
CA LEU A 164 -2.93 -2.46 -11.42
C LEU A 164 -3.33 -0.99 -11.49
N CYS A 165 -2.47 -0.12 -12.04
CA CYS A 165 -2.76 1.31 -12.20
C CYS A 165 -4.01 1.57 -13.05
N LEU A 166 -4.19 0.83 -14.14
CA LEU A 166 -5.39 0.93 -14.97
C LEU A 166 -6.66 0.50 -14.21
N HIS A 167 -6.57 -0.57 -13.43
CA HIS A 167 -7.68 -1.00 -12.58
C HIS A 167 -8.02 0.05 -11.52
N PHE A 168 -7.02 0.63 -10.86
CA PHE A 168 -7.21 1.73 -9.91
C PHE A 168 -7.93 2.92 -10.55
N GLY A 169 -7.49 3.35 -11.74
CA GLY A 169 -8.14 4.43 -12.47
C GLY A 169 -9.60 4.14 -12.81
N ARG A 170 -9.89 2.92 -13.27
CA ARG A 170 -11.28 2.46 -13.54
C ARG A 170 -12.12 2.47 -12.26
N THR A 171 -11.59 1.96 -11.15
CA THR A 171 -12.28 1.94 -9.86
C THR A 171 -12.59 3.35 -9.38
N TYR A 172 -11.65 4.29 -9.50
CA TYR A 172 -11.93 5.69 -9.17
C TYR A 172 -13.02 6.31 -10.04
N LEU A 173 -13.03 6.04 -11.35
CA LEU A 173 -14.09 6.53 -12.25
C LEU A 173 -15.46 5.95 -11.87
N MET A 174 -15.52 4.66 -11.54
CA MET A 174 -16.75 3.99 -11.10
C MET A 174 -17.28 4.57 -9.78
N ILE A 175 -16.42 4.76 -8.78
CA ILE A 175 -16.81 5.32 -7.47
C ILE A 175 -17.33 6.76 -7.60
N ASN A 176 -16.78 7.53 -8.54
CA ASN A 176 -17.15 8.93 -8.73
C ASN A 176 -18.24 9.15 -9.81
N GLU A 177 -18.92 8.09 -10.26
CA GLU A 177 -20.02 8.12 -11.24
C GLU A 177 -19.69 8.83 -12.58
N GLN A 178 -18.40 8.94 -12.93
CA GLN A 178 -17.92 9.53 -14.19
C GLN A 178 -17.71 8.41 -15.22
N CYS A 179 -18.79 7.84 -15.74
CA CYS A 179 -18.74 6.65 -16.59
C CYS A 179 -18.98 6.97 -18.08
N GLU A 180 -17.92 7.43 -18.77
CA GLU A 180 -17.73 7.19 -20.20
C GLU A 180 -16.25 6.82 -20.41
N VAL A 181 -15.91 5.53 -20.37
CA VAL A 181 -14.52 5.07 -20.48
C VAL A 181 -14.25 4.61 -21.91
N ASN A 182 -13.55 5.44 -22.68
CA ASN A 182 -12.97 5.06 -23.96
C ASN A 182 -11.69 4.22 -23.74
N LEU A 183 -11.61 3.08 -24.44
CA LEU A 183 -10.62 2.00 -24.23
C LEU A 183 -9.19 2.32 -24.71
N ASP A 184 -8.95 3.46 -25.36
CA ASP A 184 -7.64 3.86 -25.91
C ASP A 184 -6.63 4.39 -24.87
N ARG A 185 -6.98 4.46 -23.57
CA ARG A 185 -6.18 5.14 -22.55
C ARG A 185 -4.90 4.43 -22.09
N LYS A 186 -4.68 3.15 -22.44
CA LYS A 186 -3.50 2.40 -21.95
C LYS A 186 -2.17 2.99 -22.48
N GLN A 187 -2.09 3.29 -23.78
CA GLN A 187 -0.91 3.92 -24.38
C GLN A 187 -0.70 5.36 -23.91
N ALA A 188 -1.79 6.13 -23.73
CA ALA A 188 -1.70 7.50 -23.22
C ALA A 188 -1.17 7.55 -21.78
N LEU A 189 -1.60 6.62 -20.92
CA LEU A 189 -1.15 6.54 -19.54
C LEU A 189 0.34 6.15 -19.44
N GLU A 190 0.80 5.20 -20.26
CA GLU A 190 2.23 4.82 -20.32
C GLU A 190 3.12 5.99 -20.75
N VAL A 191 2.70 6.76 -21.77
CA VAL A 191 3.45 7.93 -22.27
C VAL A 191 3.44 9.08 -21.26
N ASP A 192 2.28 9.41 -20.68
CA ASP A 192 2.15 10.52 -19.72
C ASP A 192 2.95 10.26 -18.42
N LEU A 193 3.02 9.01 -17.95
CA LEU A 193 3.69 8.65 -16.70
C LEU A 193 5.21 8.54 -16.82
N LEU A 194 5.76 8.25 -18.00
CA LEU A 194 7.20 8.35 -18.24
C LEU A 194 7.67 9.81 -18.29
N ASP A 195 6.79 10.72 -18.72
CA ASP A 195 7.00 12.17 -18.77
C ASP A 195 6.74 12.90 -17.43
N LEU A 196 6.49 12.15 -16.33
CA LEU A 196 6.30 12.68 -14.97
C LEU A 196 7.46 13.58 -14.49
N GLY A 197 8.59 13.62 -15.21
CA GLY A 197 9.75 14.46 -14.94
C GLY A 197 10.29 14.28 -13.53
N LEU A 198 10.06 13.11 -12.92
CA LEU A 198 10.65 12.76 -11.64
C LEU A 198 12.17 12.84 -11.81
N PRO A 199 12.91 13.41 -10.85
CA PRO A 199 14.34 13.67 -11.00
C PRO A 199 15.06 12.43 -11.54
N GLU A 200 15.99 12.63 -12.47
CA GLU A 200 16.86 11.56 -12.96
C GLU A 200 17.79 10.97 -11.87
N THR A 201 17.73 11.51 -10.65
CA THR A 201 18.65 11.21 -9.57
C THR A 201 17.93 10.72 -8.33
N SER A 202 18.31 9.53 -7.82
CA SER A 202 18.19 8.99 -6.44
C SER A 202 16.86 9.10 -5.67
N SER A 203 15.86 9.80 -6.17
CA SER A 203 14.56 10.05 -5.53
C SER A 203 13.46 9.16 -6.09
N SER A 204 13.77 8.20 -6.96
CA SER A 204 12.81 7.19 -7.44
C SER A 204 12.85 5.91 -6.61
N TYR A 205 13.91 5.71 -5.82
CA TYR A 205 14.10 4.55 -4.98
C TYR A 205 13.46 4.76 -3.61
N VAL A 206 12.73 3.75 -3.15
CA VAL A 206 12.20 3.65 -1.80
C VAL A 206 12.79 2.41 -1.16
N CYS A 207 13.71 2.60 -0.21
CA CYS A 207 14.35 1.51 0.54
C CYS A 207 13.78 1.40 1.96
N THR A 208 13.34 2.54 2.51
CA THR A 208 12.86 2.68 3.88
C THR A 208 11.51 3.38 3.90
N PRO A 209 10.75 3.29 5.02
CA PRO A 209 9.55 4.08 5.20
C PRO A 209 9.81 5.60 5.08
N GLN A 210 11.00 6.07 5.49
CA GLN A 210 11.36 7.48 5.37
C GLN A 210 11.52 7.93 3.90
N ASP A 211 12.07 7.07 3.05
CA ASP A 211 12.18 7.35 1.62
C ASP A 211 10.79 7.49 0.98
N LEU A 212 9.82 6.66 1.40
CA LEU A 212 8.44 6.77 0.94
C LEU A 212 7.81 8.11 1.33
N VAL A 213 8.02 8.57 2.56
CA VAL A 213 7.53 9.88 3.02
C VAL A 213 8.10 10.99 2.14
N HIS A 214 9.42 10.97 1.89
CA HIS A 214 10.07 11.95 1.02
C HIS A 214 9.54 11.90 -0.42
N PHE A 215 9.29 10.70 -0.94
CA PHE A 215 8.73 10.50 -2.28
C PHE A 215 7.34 11.11 -2.41
N ILE A 216 6.44 10.82 -1.45
CA ILE A 216 5.07 11.34 -1.44
C ILE A 216 5.09 12.87 -1.33
N ASP A 217 5.87 13.42 -0.39
CA ASP A 217 5.98 14.87 -0.18
C ASP A 217 6.50 15.58 -1.43
N TYR A 218 7.52 15.00 -2.09
CA TYR A 218 8.07 15.53 -3.34
C TYR A 218 7.05 15.50 -4.48
N ALA A 219 6.39 14.36 -4.70
CA ALA A 219 5.40 14.19 -5.76
C ALA A 219 4.21 15.16 -5.59
N CYS A 220 3.67 15.26 -4.38
CA CYS A 220 2.60 16.20 -4.05
C CYS A 220 3.05 17.65 -4.28
N ALA A 221 4.23 18.05 -3.79
CA ALA A 221 4.75 19.41 -3.98
C ALA A 221 4.91 19.75 -5.47
N LYS A 222 5.39 18.81 -6.29
CA LYS A 222 5.54 18.99 -7.74
C LYS A 222 4.20 19.15 -8.45
N LEU A 223 3.21 18.34 -8.11
CA LEU A 223 1.85 18.48 -8.66
C LEU A 223 1.22 19.82 -8.26
N LEU A 224 1.54 20.33 -7.06
CA LEU A 224 1.07 21.63 -6.63
C LEU A 224 1.67 22.79 -7.44
N THR A 225 2.91 22.69 -7.93
CA THR A 225 3.54 23.72 -8.76
C THR A 225 3.04 23.70 -10.20
N MET A 226 2.77 22.52 -10.78
CA MET A 226 2.17 22.38 -12.11
C MET A 226 0.84 23.12 -12.23
N ALA A 227 0.00 23.05 -11.19
CA ALA A 227 -1.28 23.77 -11.16
C ALA A 227 -1.14 25.31 -11.10
N LYS A 228 0.01 25.85 -10.70
CA LYS A 228 0.25 27.31 -10.65
C LYS A 228 0.78 27.87 -11.97
N GLY A 229 1.52 27.06 -12.75
CA GLY A 229 2.09 27.47 -14.04
C GLY A 229 1.09 27.49 -15.21
N ALA A 230 -0.04 26.79 -15.09
CA ALA A 230 -1.08 26.77 -16.12
C ALA A 230 -2.01 28.01 -16.13
N GLY A 231 -1.76 28.99 -15.24
CA GLY A 231 -2.60 30.19 -15.07
C GLY A 231 -1.90 31.52 -15.37
N SER A 232 -0.74 31.50 -16.03
CA SER A 232 0.03 32.71 -16.43
C SER A 232 0.05 32.92 -17.94
#